data_AF-A0A8C6XA41-F1
#
_entry.id   AF-A0A8C6XA41-F1
#
_cell.length_a   1.000
_cell.length_b   1.000
_cell.length_c   1.000
_cell.angle_alpha   90.00
_cell.angle_beta   90.00
_cell.angle_gamma   90.00
#
_symmetry.space_group_name_H-M   'P 1'
#
loop_
_entity.id
_entity.type
_entity.pdbx_description
1 polymer ?
#
loop_
_entity_poly.entity_id
_entity_poly.type
_entity_poly.pdbx_seq_one_letter_code
_entity_poly.pdbx_strand_id
1 'polypeptide(L)'
;MQEKEKKVKKIQHEHIKAIRRLIAKGKNVEGKLERRNVIKDYTEYESQPYAPLSRIGYFPDNNADRYVVKNSFLNTYEGLLELEAFLPDSITQPQTEAPKPRSLTTKDGFTKRSARLEMELAQVYQILQDRKYHTKEPRKPLRFLQRLSKILPRPPTPELEIPSPIDEERELAIIIVQKLIRGRAIQNMMFEGKEKRLELICELRTTHALQEDGQLLKKAEKQVTLALQRQRDLHEHKMSVMEKHLARVEGRVLANMLDFLSKELIRLQDERRIHAFAMLAERQRRMREAEESGRRQVEERRRREEDEIFRQVVKVHQKTVDSYLEDVILNSMESTAEEQSREEIQRMAVEINNISYEMETRQSNLQSEEIVAELVYSFLIPEVRKMTIKEKVRQAQRKHIHAAHQIIHGNTETAIEQLFSPGFQQATSVDIPQIGLLSVTPTGQDIAKQQEIKPPDSQSQQDKMYEDSPCIESARPPEQ
;
A
#
# COMPACT_ATOMS: atom_id res chain seq x y z
N MET A 1 -36.72 -92.96 46.35
CA MET A 1 -36.52 -91.50 46.47
C MET A 1 -35.09 -91.10 46.15
N GLN A 2 -34.10 -91.51 46.97
CA GLN A 2 -32.68 -91.14 46.89
C GLN A 2 -32.04 -91.08 45.48
N GLU A 3 -32.36 -92.00 44.55
CA GLU A 3 -31.83 -91.93 43.18
C GLU A 3 -32.34 -90.73 42.37
N LYS A 4 -33.61 -90.35 42.55
CA LYS A 4 -34.19 -89.14 41.94
C LYS A 4 -33.49 -87.90 42.49
N GLU A 5 -33.23 -87.86 43.79
CA GLU A 5 -32.45 -86.78 44.44
C GLU A 5 -31.01 -86.71 43.92
N LYS A 6 -30.33 -87.85 43.75
CA LYS A 6 -28.98 -87.92 43.15
C LYS A 6 -28.99 -87.40 41.70
N LYS A 7 -30.03 -87.69 40.91
CA LYS A 7 -30.22 -87.15 39.55
C LYS A 7 -30.50 -85.65 39.58
N VAL A 8 -31.38 -85.16 40.46
CA VAL A 8 -31.66 -83.72 40.63
C VAL A 8 -30.41 -82.94 41.05
N LYS A 9 -29.61 -83.46 42.00
CA LYS A 9 -28.35 -82.82 42.42
C LYS A 9 -27.31 -82.75 41.28
N LYS A 10 -27.25 -83.75 40.40
CA LYS A 10 -26.44 -83.68 39.16
C LYS A 10 -26.93 -82.58 38.23
N ILE A 11 -28.23 -82.55 37.93
CA ILE A 11 -28.85 -81.51 37.07
C ILE A 11 -28.60 -80.10 37.63
N GLN A 12 -28.75 -79.91 38.95
CA GLN A 12 -28.45 -78.64 39.61
C GLN A 12 -26.97 -78.24 39.50
N HIS A 13 -26.04 -79.18 39.70
CA HIS A 13 -24.61 -78.91 39.52
C HIS A 13 -24.26 -78.58 38.06
N GLU A 14 -24.82 -79.31 37.10
CA GLU A 14 -24.65 -79.06 35.66
C GLU A 14 -25.24 -77.71 35.25
N HIS A 15 -26.40 -77.33 35.77
CA HIS A 15 -27.03 -76.03 35.59
C HIS A 15 -26.18 -74.89 36.16
N ILE A 16 -25.68 -75.00 37.40
CA ILE A 16 -24.76 -74.01 37.99
C ILE A 16 -23.45 -73.92 37.18
N LYS A 17 -22.92 -75.05 36.70
CA LYS A 17 -21.72 -75.10 35.85
C LYS A 17 -21.95 -74.48 34.47
N ALA A 18 -23.16 -74.63 33.91
CA ALA A 18 -23.58 -73.97 32.68
C ALA A 18 -23.73 -72.46 32.88
N ILE A 19 -24.39 -72.01 33.95
CA ILE A 19 -24.50 -70.58 34.31
C ILE A 19 -23.12 -69.95 34.48
N ARG A 20 -22.21 -70.57 35.25
CA ARG A 20 -20.83 -70.05 35.42
C ARG A 20 -20.08 -69.93 34.08
N ARG A 21 -20.26 -70.91 33.16
CA ARG A 21 -19.69 -70.86 31.80
C ARG A 21 -20.34 -69.77 30.94
N LEU A 22 -21.65 -69.54 31.07
CA LEU A 22 -22.39 -68.50 30.36
C LEU A 22 -21.92 -67.12 30.82
N ILE A 23 -21.86 -66.87 32.13
CA ILE A 23 -21.34 -65.62 32.72
C ILE A 23 -19.88 -65.37 32.28
N ALA A 24 -19.02 -66.41 32.28
CA ALA A 24 -17.64 -66.28 31.83
C ALA A 24 -17.53 -65.92 30.34
N LYS A 25 -18.35 -66.51 29.45
CA LYS A 25 -18.44 -66.11 28.04
C LYS A 25 -19.03 -64.69 27.88
N GLY A 26 -20.00 -64.34 28.72
CA GLY A 26 -20.68 -63.05 28.73
C GLY A 26 -19.79 -61.85 29.09
N LYS A 27 -18.58 -62.07 29.61
CA LYS A 27 -17.57 -61.00 29.77
C LYS A 27 -16.99 -60.54 28.42
N ASN A 28 -16.88 -61.45 27.44
CA ASN A 28 -16.23 -61.21 26.16
C ASN A 28 -17.20 -61.55 25.00
N VAL A 29 -18.40 -60.96 25.03
CA VAL A 29 -19.51 -61.26 24.07
C VAL A 29 -19.08 -61.15 22.61
N GLU A 30 -18.25 -60.16 22.29
CA GLU A 30 -17.77 -59.92 20.92
C GLU A 30 -16.74 -60.93 20.40
N GLY A 31 -16.26 -61.87 21.24
CA GLY A 31 -15.26 -62.89 20.87
C GLY A 31 -13.86 -62.36 20.52
N LYS A 32 -13.63 -61.05 20.60
CA LYS A 32 -12.35 -60.40 20.31
C LYS A 32 -11.28 -60.84 21.32
N LEU A 33 -10.05 -61.06 20.84
CA LEU A 33 -8.88 -61.29 21.68
C LEU A 33 -8.47 -59.97 22.35
N GLU A 34 -8.74 -59.84 23.64
CA GLU A 34 -8.30 -58.69 24.43
C GLU A 34 -6.77 -58.66 24.55
N ARG A 35 -6.17 -57.49 24.32
CA ARG A 35 -4.74 -57.28 24.55
C ARG A 35 -4.45 -57.29 26.06
N ARG A 36 -3.44 -58.05 26.48
CA ARG A 36 -3.01 -58.17 27.88
C ARG A 36 -2.77 -56.78 28.52
N ASN A 37 -3.57 -56.45 29.53
CA ASN A 37 -3.48 -55.18 30.26
C ASN A 37 -2.49 -55.31 31.43
N VAL A 38 -1.20 -55.10 31.16
CA VAL A 38 -0.11 -55.26 32.14
C VAL A 38 -0.38 -54.52 33.46
N ILE A 39 -0.85 -53.27 33.40
CA ILE A 39 -1.19 -52.49 34.61
C ILE A 39 -2.25 -53.22 35.45
N LYS A 40 -3.28 -53.78 34.80
CA LYS A 40 -4.37 -54.48 35.49
C LYS A 40 -3.86 -55.75 36.18
N ASP A 41 -3.04 -56.54 35.48
CA ASP A 41 -2.40 -57.72 36.08
C ASP A 41 -1.66 -57.34 37.37
N TYR A 42 -0.82 -56.31 37.34
CA TYR A 42 -0.04 -55.89 38.51
C TYR A 42 -0.86 -55.21 39.63
N THR A 43 -2.15 -54.87 39.39
CA THR A 43 -3.08 -54.41 40.44
C THR A 43 -3.96 -55.50 41.06
N GLU A 44 -4.21 -56.60 40.36
CA GLU A 44 -5.06 -57.70 40.86
C GLU A 44 -4.18 -58.86 41.36
N TYR A 45 -4.10 -59.10 42.67
CA TYR A 45 -3.27 -60.17 43.25
C TYR A 45 -3.68 -61.61 42.83
N GLU A 46 -4.88 -61.80 42.26
CA GLU A 46 -5.31 -63.07 41.66
C GLU A 46 -4.72 -63.32 40.25
N SER A 47 -3.94 -62.37 39.71
CA SER A 47 -3.40 -62.41 38.35
C SER A 47 -2.17 -63.31 38.19
N GLN A 48 -1.83 -63.62 36.93
CA GLN A 48 -0.74 -64.55 36.59
C GLN A 48 0.66 -64.15 37.11
N PRO A 49 1.07 -62.86 37.18
CA PRO A 49 2.32 -62.45 37.82
C PRO A 49 2.47 -62.85 39.30
N TYR A 50 1.38 -62.89 40.08
CA TYR A 50 1.42 -63.19 41.52
C TYR A 50 0.97 -64.63 41.82
N ALA A 51 -0.03 -65.14 41.09
CA ALA A 51 -0.62 -66.47 41.26
C ALA A 51 -0.61 -67.25 39.92
N PRO A 52 0.56 -67.71 39.44
CA PRO A 52 0.66 -68.44 38.18
C PRO A 52 -0.05 -69.79 38.25
N LEU A 53 -1.04 -69.99 37.36
CA LEU A 53 -1.75 -71.27 37.24
C LEU A 53 -0.82 -72.35 36.68
N SER A 54 -0.67 -73.47 37.37
CA SER A 54 0.31 -74.54 37.05
C SER A 54 0.25 -75.06 35.61
N ARG A 55 -0.92 -74.99 34.95
CA ARG A 55 -1.10 -75.35 33.53
C ARG A 55 -0.31 -74.47 32.56
N ILE A 56 0.14 -73.28 32.98
CA ILE A 56 0.96 -72.35 32.20
C ILE A 56 2.43 -72.80 32.20
N GLY A 57 2.87 -73.60 33.19
CA GLY A 57 4.25 -74.08 33.31
C GLY A 57 5.29 -73.04 33.72
N TYR A 58 4.91 -71.77 33.83
CA TYR A 58 5.78 -70.68 34.26
C TYR A 58 5.73 -70.50 35.78
N PHE A 59 6.85 -70.74 36.45
CA PHE A 59 7.06 -70.47 37.87
C PHE A 59 8.32 -69.60 38.01
N PRO A 60 8.25 -68.40 38.62
CA PRO A 60 9.41 -67.50 38.70
C PRO A 60 10.54 -68.09 39.55
N ASP A 61 10.20 -68.76 40.64
CA ASP A 61 11.16 -69.19 41.67
C ASP A 61 11.97 -70.43 41.28
N ASN A 62 11.52 -71.21 40.28
CA ASN A 62 12.16 -72.46 39.84
C ASN A 62 13.60 -72.29 39.32
N ASN A 63 14.08 -71.06 39.15
CA ASN A 63 15.46 -70.75 38.75
C ASN A 63 16.11 -69.68 39.65
N ALA A 64 15.61 -69.46 40.87
CA ALA A 64 16.14 -68.44 41.79
C ALA A 64 17.67 -68.55 41.98
N ASP A 65 18.20 -69.77 42.12
CA ASP A 65 19.63 -70.06 42.27
C ASP A 65 20.51 -69.49 41.13
N ARG A 66 19.96 -69.30 39.91
CA ARG A 66 20.71 -68.72 38.79
C ARG A 66 21.03 -67.24 38.96
N TYR A 67 20.27 -66.55 39.81
CA TYR A 67 20.45 -65.12 40.11
C TYR A 67 21.29 -64.89 41.38
N VAL A 68 21.67 -65.96 42.10
CA VAL A 68 22.58 -65.88 43.25
C VAL A 68 24.02 -65.74 42.73
N VAL A 69 24.46 -64.49 42.54
CA VAL A 69 25.78 -64.16 42.00
C VAL A 69 26.90 -64.54 42.99
N LYS A 70 27.33 -65.80 42.95
CA LYS A 70 28.48 -66.32 43.69
C LYS A 70 29.78 -65.97 42.96
N ASN A 71 30.21 -64.73 43.08
CA ASN A 71 31.45 -64.26 42.46
C ASN A 71 32.63 -64.31 43.45
N SER A 72 33.66 -65.12 43.14
CA SER A 72 34.89 -65.25 43.94
C SER A 72 35.60 -63.90 44.15
N PHE A 73 35.60 -63.04 43.13
CA PHE A 73 36.30 -61.74 43.16
C PHE A 73 35.73 -60.76 44.19
N LEU A 74 34.51 -60.96 44.70
CA LEU A 74 33.91 -60.11 45.73
C LEU A 74 34.40 -60.42 47.15
N ASN A 75 35.06 -61.56 47.37
CA ASN A 75 35.53 -62.00 48.69
C ASN A 75 36.99 -61.60 48.98
N THR A 76 37.66 -60.90 48.06
CA THR A 76 39.10 -60.63 48.12
C THR A 76 39.40 -59.27 47.53
N TYR A 77 40.25 -58.48 48.20
CA TYR A 77 40.56 -57.11 47.78
C TYR A 77 41.20 -57.04 46.38
N GLU A 78 42.08 -57.99 46.06
CA GLU A 78 42.70 -58.11 44.73
C GLU A 78 41.65 -58.33 43.63
N GLY A 79 40.64 -59.17 43.88
CA GLY A 79 39.53 -59.39 42.95
C GLY A 79 38.62 -58.16 42.77
N LEU A 80 38.51 -57.29 43.77
CA LEU A 80 37.82 -56.00 43.63
C LEU A 80 38.61 -55.03 42.74
N LEU A 81 39.95 -55.01 42.84
CA LEU A 81 40.81 -54.22 41.95
C LEU A 81 40.80 -54.76 40.50
N GLU A 82 40.78 -56.07 40.31
CA GLU A 82 40.59 -56.68 38.98
C GLU A 82 39.24 -56.28 38.38
N LEU A 83 38.15 -56.36 39.17
CA LEU A 83 36.83 -55.90 38.73
C LEU A 83 36.79 -54.41 38.39
N GLU A 84 37.47 -53.55 39.17
CA GLU A 84 37.61 -52.13 38.88
C GLU A 84 38.35 -51.90 37.56
N ALA A 85 39.46 -52.62 37.32
CA ALA A 85 40.24 -52.54 36.08
C ALA A 85 39.50 -53.09 34.83
N PHE A 86 38.50 -53.97 35.01
CA PHE A 86 37.61 -54.41 33.92
C PHE A 86 36.49 -53.42 33.60
N LEU A 87 36.22 -52.42 34.44
CA LEU A 87 35.26 -51.37 34.12
C LEU A 87 35.92 -50.31 33.22
N PRO A 88 35.32 -49.95 32.06
CA PRO A 88 35.84 -48.85 31.25
C PRO A 88 35.76 -47.52 32.01
N ASP A 89 36.71 -46.61 31.73
CA ASP A 89 36.79 -45.27 32.34
C ASP A 89 35.49 -44.46 32.26
N SER A 90 34.59 -44.79 31.33
CA SER A 90 33.25 -44.19 31.23
C SER A 90 32.34 -44.45 32.44
N ILE A 91 32.69 -45.40 33.32
CA ILE A 91 31.93 -45.78 34.52
C ILE A 91 32.60 -45.22 35.79
N THR A 92 33.93 -45.24 35.85
CA THR A 92 34.72 -44.72 36.98
C THR A 92 34.92 -43.20 36.92
N GLN A 93 34.94 -42.60 35.72
CA GLN A 93 35.14 -41.18 35.48
C GLN A 93 33.89 -40.53 34.84
N PRO A 94 33.45 -39.34 35.29
CA PRO A 94 32.27 -38.69 34.74
C PRO A 94 32.53 -38.12 33.34
N GLN A 95 32.01 -38.78 32.30
CA GLN A 95 32.14 -38.29 30.91
C GLN A 95 31.33 -37.00 30.68
N THR A 96 32.04 -35.89 30.51
CA THR A 96 31.48 -34.57 30.15
C THR A 96 31.46 -34.32 28.64
N GLU A 97 31.19 -35.34 27.82
CA GLU A 97 30.94 -35.14 26.39
C GLU A 97 29.62 -34.38 26.17
N ALA A 98 29.70 -33.23 25.49
CA ALA A 98 28.51 -32.53 25.02
C ALA A 98 27.78 -33.39 23.95
N PRO A 99 26.44 -33.49 23.98
CA PRO A 99 25.71 -34.38 23.09
C PRO A 99 25.84 -33.97 21.62
N LYS A 100 26.56 -34.79 20.85
CA LYS A 100 26.86 -34.57 19.42
C LYS A 100 25.55 -34.36 18.63
N PRO A 101 25.40 -33.26 17.87
CA PRO A 101 24.13 -32.91 17.24
C PRO A 101 23.75 -33.93 16.15
N ARG A 102 22.59 -34.58 16.30
CA ARG A 102 22.10 -35.66 15.41
C ARG A 102 21.96 -35.28 13.93
N SER A 103 22.01 -33.99 13.60
CA SER A 103 22.02 -33.47 12.23
C SER A 103 22.61 -32.07 12.20
N LEU A 104 23.35 -31.73 11.14
CA LEU A 104 23.79 -30.35 10.84
C LEU A 104 22.63 -29.49 10.31
N THR A 105 21.63 -30.14 9.71
CA THR A 105 20.45 -29.54 9.08
C THR A 105 19.22 -29.66 9.98
N THR A 106 18.33 -28.67 9.95
CA THR A 106 16.98 -28.73 10.53
C THR A 106 16.07 -29.59 9.64
N LYS A 107 14.90 -30.02 10.14
CA LYS A 107 13.94 -30.85 9.36
C LYS A 107 13.55 -30.19 8.03
N ASP A 108 13.48 -28.86 8.03
CA ASP A 108 13.01 -28.01 6.95
C ASP A 108 14.14 -27.59 5.99
N GLY A 109 15.27 -28.32 5.97
CA GLY A 109 16.37 -28.12 5.03
C GLY A 109 17.41 -27.05 5.41
N PHE A 110 17.12 -26.17 6.38
CA PHE A 110 18.05 -25.10 6.77
C PHE A 110 19.26 -25.59 7.58
N THR A 111 20.45 -25.09 7.26
CA THR A 111 21.70 -25.31 8.02
C THR A 111 21.63 -24.65 9.41
N LYS A 112 22.03 -25.35 10.47
CA LYS A 112 22.09 -24.79 11.83
C LYS A 112 23.24 -23.79 11.99
N ARG A 113 23.13 -22.89 12.97
CA ARG A 113 24.09 -21.79 13.21
C ARG A 113 25.55 -22.25 13.39
N SER A 114 25.79 -23.39 14.04
CA SER A 114 27.14 -23.96 14.18
C SER A 114 27.72 -24.41 12.84
N ALA A 115 26.93 -25.15 12.05
CA ALA A 115 27.33 -25.60 10.71
C ALA A 115 27.58 -24.42 9.75
N ARG A 116 26.81 -23.33 9.87
CA ARG A 116 27.06 -22.10 9.10
C ARG A 116 28.41 -21.46 9.49
N LEU A 117 28.69 -21.34 10.79
CA LEU A 117 29.98 -20.84 11.29
C LEU A 117 31.16 -21.74 10.87
N GLU A 118 30.98 -23.07 10.87
CA GLU A 118 31.98 -24.03 10.38
C GLU A 118 32.26 -23.84 8.88
N MET A 119 31.24 -23.56 8.06
CA MET A 119 31.40 -23.23 6.64
C MET A 119 32.07 -21.86 6.43
N GLU A 120 31.70 -20.83 7.19
CA GLU A 120 32.34 -19.51 7.18
C GLU A 120 33.83 -19.61 7.54
N LEU A 121 34.18 -20.37 8.58
CA LEU A 121 35.56 -20.63 8.98
C LEU A 121 36.33 -21.42 7.92
N ALA A 122 35.72 -22.38 7.24
CA ALA A 122 36.35 -23.10 6.14
C ALA A 122 36.64 -22.19 4.93
N GLN A 123 35.73 -21.27 4.59
CA GLN A 123 35.95 -20.25 3.54
C GLN A 123 37.07 -19.28 3.93
N VAL A 124 37.07 -18.76 5.15
CA VAL A 124 38.15 -17.91 5.68
C VAL A 124 39.49 -18.64 5.65
N TYR A 125 39.52 -19.93 6.00
CA TYR A 125 40.73 -20.76 5.95
C TYR A 125 41.25 -20.96 4.51
N GLN A 126 40.37 -21.18 3.53
CA GLN A 126 40.75 -21.21 2.11
C GLN A 126 41.32 -19.87 1.64
N ILE A 127 40.63 -18.76 1.92
CA ILE A 127 41.10 -17.40 1.58
C ILE A 127 42.48 -17.10 2.21
N LEU A 128 42.76 -17.61 3.42
CA LEU A 128 44.06 -17.48 4.07
C LEU A 128 45.13 -18.40 3.45
N GLN A 129 44.79 -19.61 3.00
CA GLN A 129 45.70 -20.44 2.22
C GLN A 129 46.04 -19.80 0.87
N ASP A 130 45.03 -19.37 0.12
CA ASP A 130 45.22 -18.74 -1.20
C ASP A 130 46.06 -17.48 -1.10
N ARG A 131 45.78 -16.61 -0.11
CA ARG A 131 46.63 -15.46 0.20
C ARG A 131 48.07 -15.88 0.48
N LYS A 132 48.30 -16.90 1.31
CA LYS A 132 49.63 -17.42 1.65
C LYS A 132 50.39 -17.96 0.44
N TYR A 133 49.71 -18.57 -0.54
CA TYR A 133 50.34 -19.06 -1.77
C TYR A 133 50.56 -17.95 -2.82
N HIS A 134 49.67 -16.96 -2.89
CA HIS A 134 49.81 -15.81 -3.80
C HIS A 134 50.84 -14.79 -3.29
N THR A 135 50.97 -14.56 -1.99
CA THR A 135 52.10 -13.82 -1.40
C THR A 135 53.36 -14.68 -1.43
N LYS A 136 54.06 -14.67 -2.57
CA LYS A 136 55.45 -15.12 -2.62
C LYS A 136 56.27 -14.23 -1.67
N GLU A 137 56.58 -14.74 -0.47
CA GLU A 137 57.54 -14.09 0.43
C GLU A 137 58.81 -13.75 -0.38
N PRO A 138 59.34 -12.52 -0.28
CA PRO A 138 60.60 -12.20 -0.94
C PRO A 138 61.66 -13.18 -0.42
N ARG A 139 62.29 -13.94 -1.32
CA ARG A 139 63.26 -14.97 -0.97
C ARG A 139 64.29 -14.38 -0.01
N LYS A 140 64.30 -14.86 1.24
CA LYS A 140 65.17 -14.38 2.31
C LYS A 140 66.60 -14.32 1.76
N PRO A 141 67.23 -13.13 1.67
CA PRO A 141 68.46 -12.97 0.91
C PRO A 141 69.57 -13.85 1.48
N LEU A 142 70.33 -14.48 0.60
CA LEU A 142 71.41 -15.38 1.00
C LEU A 142 72.43 -14.62 1.85
N ARG A 143 72.65 -15.09 3.08
CA ARG A 143 73.61 -14.50 4.02
C ARG A 143 75.04 -14.76 3.57
N PHE A 144 75.60 -13.85 2.79
CA PHE A 144 77.03 -13.61 2.78
C PHE A 144 77.44 -12.89 4.08
N LEU A 145 78.69 -13.04 4.51
CA LEU A 145 79.22 -12.36 5.70
C LEU A 145 79.51 -10.87 5.41
N GLN A 146 78.44 -10.07 5.34
CA GLN A 146 78.56 -8.62 5.25
C GLN A 146 79.03 -8.06 6.60
N ARG A 147 80.14 -7.31 6.59
CA ARG A 147 80.77 -6.76 7.80
C ARG A 147 79.88 -5.65 8.38
N LEU A 148 79.20 -5.93 9.48
CA LEU A 148 78.24 -5.02 10.10
C LEU A 148 78.94 -3.73 10.60
N SER A 149 78.46 -2.58 10.14
CA SER A 149 78.68 -1.30 10.82
C SER A 149 77.90 -1.26 12.14
N LYS A 150 78.39 -0.50 13.13
CA LYS A 150 77.73 -0.39 14.44
C LYS A 150 76.31 0.19 14.28
N ILE A 151 75.35 -0.45 14.94
CA ILE A 151 73.94 -0.05 14.93
C ILE A 151 73.79 1.25 15.75
N LEU A 152 72.95 2.18 15.29
CA LEU A 152 72.57 3.35 16.08
C LEU A 152 71.82 2.93 17.35
N PRO A 153 71.97 3.65 18.48
CA PRO A 153 71.24 3.33 19.71
C PRO A 153 69.73 3.47 19.49
N ARG A 154 68.95 2.65 20.21
CA ARG A 154 67.49 2.78 20.24
C ARG A 154 67.09 4.11 20.90
N PRO A 155 65.93 4.69 20.56
CA PRO A 155 65.31 5.70 21.43
C PRO A 155 65.10 5.11 22.83
N PRO A 156 65.10 5.94 23.89
CA PRO A 156 64.75 5.48 25.23
C PRO A 156 63.34 4.87 25.24
N THR A 157 63.14 3.82 26.02
CA THR A 157 61.80 3.29 26.30
C THR A 157 60.94 4.39 26.93
N PRO A 158 59.66 4.52 26.55
CA PRO A 158 58.76 5.49 27.17
C PRO A 158 58.65 5.17 28.67
N GLU A 159 58.86 6.19 29.49
CA GLU A 159 58.67 6.11 30.93
C GLU A 159 57.17 6.06 31.24
N LEU A 160 56.76 5.16 32.12
CA LEU A 160 55.40 5.15 32.65
C LEU A 160 55.28 6.29 33.68
N GLU A 161 54.17 7.03 33.63
CA GLU A 161 53.86 8.03 34.66
C GLU A 161 53.80 7.34 36.03
N ILE A 162 54.78 7.63 36.88
CA ILE A 162 54.80 7.17 38.26
C ILE A 162 53.67 7.92 38.98
N PRO A 163 52.66 7.23 39.54
CA PRO A 163 51.56 7.90 40.24
C PRO A 163 52.07 8.70 41.43
N SER A 164 51.32 9.73 41.85
CA SER A 164 51.73 10.49 43.03
C SER A 164 51.68 9.58 44.27
N PRO A 165 52.57 9.76 45.26
CA PRO A 165 52.58 8.93 46.47
C PRO A 165 51.25 9.02 47.26
N ILE A 166 50.52 10.12 47.10
CA ILE A 166 49.18 10.32 47.67
C ILE A 166 48.17 9.38 47.00
N ASP A 167 48.31 9.12 45.71
CA ASP A 167 47.43 8.22 44.96
C ASP A 167 47.84 6.75 45.17
N GLU A 168 49.13 6.45 45.33
CA GLU A 168 49.59 5.13 45.82
C GLU A 168 49.01 4.80 47.21
N GLU A 169 49.07 5.75 48.16
CA GLU A 169 48.45 5.59 49.49
C GLU A 169 46.94 5.36 49.42
N ARG A 170 46.25 6.05 48.49
CA ARG A 170 44.80 5.87 48.23
C ARG A 170 44.50 4.50 47.64
N GLU A 171 45.26 4.05 46.65
CA GLU A 171 45.08 2.72 46.06
C GLU A 171 45.36 1.62 47.08
N LEU A 172 46.41 1.76 47.90
CA LEU A 172 46.69 0.84 49.01
C LEU A 172 45.54 0.82 50.04
N ALA A 173 44.99 1.98 50.41
CA ALA A 173 43.82 2.06 51.30
C ALA A 173 42.57 1.38 50.68
N ILE A 174 42.30 1.60 49.39
CA ILE A 174 41.22 0.95 48.64
C ILE A 174 41.43 -0.56 48.60
N ILE A 175 42.65 -1.04 48.35
CA ILE A 175 43.01 -2.47 48.36
C ILE A 175 42.80 -3.08 49.75
N ILE A 176 43.14 -2.36 50.83
CA ILE A 176 42.91 -2.81 52.21
C ILE A 176 41.41 -2.92 52.50
N VAL A 177 40.61 -1.90 52.15
CA VAL A 177 39.14 -1.94 52.29
C VAL A 177 38.55 -3.09 51.48
N GLN A 178 39.00 -3.29 50.24
CA GLN A 178 38.54 -4.37 49.38
C GLN A 178 38.91 -5.77 49.94
N LYS A 179 40.09 -5.92 50.56
CA LYS A 179 40.50 -7.14 51.28
C LYS A 179 39.64 -7.38 52.53
N LEU A 180 39.35 -6.33 53.31
CA LEU A 180 38.48 -6.42 54.51
C LEU A 180 37.04 -6.80 54.14
N ILE A 181 36.46 -6.22 53.09
CA ILE A 181 35.12 -6.57 52.61
C ILE A 181 35.06 -8.03 52.13
N ARG A 182 36.04 -8.49 51.32
CA ARG A 182 36.14 -9.91 50.92
C ARG A 182 36.28 -10.84 52.13
N GLY A 183 37.17 -10.51 53.07
CA GLY A 183 37.38 -11.30 54.29
C GLY A 183 36.11 -11.39 55.14
N ARG A 184 35.38 -10.28 55.31
CA ARG A 184 34.12 -10.25 56.06
C ARG A 184 32.99 -10.99 55.34
N ALA A 185 32.94 -10.96 54.01
CA ALA A 185 32.00 -11.77 53.24
C ALA A 185 32.25 -13.27 53.45
N ILE A 186 33.51 -13.71 53.38
CA ILE A 186 33.90 -15.11 53.65
C ILE A 186 33.57 -15.51 55.10
N GLN A 187 33.84 -14.63 56.08
CA GLN A 187 33.48 -14.86 57.48
C GLN A 187 31.96 -14.97 57.68
N ASN A 188 31.17 -14.11 57.05
CA ASN A 188 29.71 -14.19 57.12
C ASN A 188 29.18 -15.49 56.48
N MET A 189 29.67 -15.87 55.30
CA MET A 189 29.31 -17.15 54.65
C MET A 189 29.69 -18.36 55.50
N MET A 190 30.86 -18.34 56.15
CA MET A 190 31.29 -19.38 57.08
C MET A 190 30.43 -19.41 58.35
N PHE A 191 30.04 -18.24 58.87
CA PHE A 191 29.15 -18.14 60.03
C PHE A 191 27.76 -18.70 59.71
N GLU A 192 27.14 -18.29 58.60
CA GLU A 192 25.90 -18.89 58.11
C GLU A 192 26.03 -20.40 57.90
N GLY A 193 27.13 -20.87 57.29
CA GLY A 193 27.39 -22.28 57.07
C GLY A 193 27.54 -23.08 58.37
N LYS A 194 28.07 -22.45 59.43
CA LYS A 194 28.10 -22.98 60.80
C LYS A 194 26.71 -23.02 61.41
N GLU A 195 25.95 -21.92 61.38
CA GLU A 195 24.60 -21.86 61.96
C GLU A 195 23.65 -22.87 61.29
N LYS A 196 23.65 -22.95 59.95
CA LYS A 196 22.90 -23.93 59.15
C LYS A 196 23.29 -25.40 59.44
N ARG A 197 24.41 -25.64 60.14
CA ARG A 197 24.90 -26.98 60.53
C ARG A 197 25.06 -27.13 62.05
N LEU A 198 24.58 -26.17 62.85
CA LEU A 198 24.84 -26.10 64.29
C LEU A 198 24.28 -27.32 65.01
N GLU A 199 23.10 -27.80 64.60
CA GLU A 199 22.46 -28.99 65.17
C GLU A 199 23.26 -30.25 64.90
N LEU A 200 23.70 -30.49 63.67
CA LEU A 200 24.59 -31.60 63.32
C LEU A 200 25.92 -31.53 64.09
N ILE A 201 26.48 -30.32 64.29
CA ILE A 201 27.68 -30.12 65.11
C ILE A 201 27.40 -30.46 66.58
N CYS A 202 26.23 -30.12 67.11
CA CYS A 202 25.80 -30.53 68.45
C CYS A 202 25.57 -32.03 68.55
N GLU A 203 24.93 -32.68 67.57
CA GLU A 203 24.74 -34.14 67.52
C GLU A 203 26.08 -34.90 67.54
N LEU A 204 27.06 -34.45 66.74
CA LEU A 204 28.40 -35.04 66.71
C LEU A 204 29.17 -34.81 68.02
N ARG A 205 28.98 -33.65 68.67
CA ARG A 205 29.55 -33.36 70.00
C ARG A 205 28.86 -34.15 71.12
N THR A 206 27.55 -34.37 71.05
CA THR A 206 26.83 -35.17 72.05
C THR A 206 27.19 -36.65 71.95
N THR A 207 27.51 -37.20 70.78
CA THR A 207 27.96 -38.61 70.69
C THR A 207 29.21 -38.97 71.51
N HIS A 208 30.02 -38.00 71.97
CA HIS A 208 31.33 -38.25 72.61
C HIS A 208 31.30 -38.48 74.15
N ALA A 209 30.25 -39.07 74.72
CA ALA A 209 30.18 -39.38 76.17
C ALA A 209 30.72 -40.76 76.54
N LEU A 210 31.64 -40.82 77.51
CA LEU A 210 32.27 -42.06 77.98
C LEU A 210 31.50 -42.80 79.10
N GLN A 211 30.55 -42.14 79.78
CA GLN A 211 29.80 -42.70 80.92
C GLN A 211 28.32 -42.91 80.57
N GLU A 212 27.74 -44.00 81.09
CA GLU A 212 26.41 -44.52 80.71
C GLU A 212 25.26 -43.53 80.97
N ASP A 213 25.22 -42.88 82.14
CA ASP A 213 24.22 -41.84 82.46
C ASP A 213 24.26 -40.68 81.45
N GLY A 214 25.46 -40.28 81.06
CA GLY A 214 25.68 -39.27 80.03
C GLY A 214 25.16 -39.71 78.67
N GLN A 215 25.26 -41.00 78.33
CA GLN A 215 24.67 -41.54 77.11
C GLN A 215 23.14 -41.53 77.15
N LEU A 216 22.51 -41.75 78.30
CA LEU A 216 21.05 -41.70 78.44
C LEU A 216 20.52 -40.27 78.25
N LEU A 217 21.13 -39.28 78.92
CA LEU A 217 20.80 -37.86 78.74
C LEU A 217 20.96 -37.44 77.27
N LYS A 218 22.08 -37.80 76.64
CA LYS A 218 22.37 -37.46 75.24
C LYS A 218 21.47 -38.19 74.22
N LYS A 219 20.92 -39.36 74.57
CA LYS A 219 19.86 -40.02 73.79
C LYS A 219 18.53 -39.23 73.88
N ALA A 220 18.19 -38.67 75.04
CA ALA A 220 17.01 -37.81 75.19
C ALA A 220 17.19 -36.47 74.46
N GLU A 221 18.34 -35.81 74.59
CA GLU A 221 18.68 -34.60 73.82
C GLU A 221 18.55 -34.84 72.30
N LYS A 222 19.06 -35.98 71.81
CA LYS A 222 18.93 -36.36 70.39
C LYS A 222 17.48 -36.57 69.95
N GLN A 223 16.62 -37.10 70.81
CA GLN A 223 15.18 -37.23 70.50
C GLN A 223 14.49 -35.85 70.42
N VAL A 224 14.86 -34.91 71.30
CA VAL A 224 14.34 -33.53 71.28
C VAL A 224 14.80 -32.79 70.02
N THR A 225 16.08 -32.86 69.64
CA THR A 225 16.57 -32.23 68.39
C THR A 225 15.92 -32.81 67.14
N LEU A 226 15.78 -34.15 67.05
CA LEU A 226 15.08 -34.80 65.94
C LEU A 226 13.59 -34.41 65.87
N ALA A 227 12.94 -34.15 67.01
CA ALA A 227 11.56 -33.66 67.03
C ALA A 227 11.45 -32.21 66.55
N LEU A 228 12.39 -31.34 66.96
CA LEU A 228 12.46 -29.95 66.51
C LEU A 228 12.77 -29.82 65.01
N GLN A 229 13.69 -30.64 64.48
CA GLN A 229 13.96 -30.73 63.03
C GLN A 229 12.69 -31.04 62.24
N ARG A 230 11.99 -32.14 62.60
CA ARG A 230 10.71 -32.51 61.98
C ARG A 230 9.65 -31.41 62.07
N GLN A 231 9.63 -30.65 63.16
CA GLN A 231 8.72 -29.51 63.32
C GLN A 231 9.07 -28.35 62.36
N ARG A 232 10.37 -28.09 62.14
CA ARG A 232 10.82 -27.09 61.16
C ARG A 232 10.58 -27.55 59.73
N ASP A 233 10.92 -28.79 59.37
CA ASP A 233 10.65 -29.36 58.04
C ASP A 233 9.16 -29.21 57.66
N LEU A 234 8.26 -29.53 58.61
CA LEU A 234 6.81 -29.38 58.45
C LEU A 234 6.35 -27.92 58.41
N HIS A 235 7.08 -26.98 58.99
CA HIS A 235 6.79 -25.55 58.91
C HIS A 235 7.28 -24.96 57.58
N GLU A 236 8.54 -25.20 57.21
CA GLU A 236 9.13 -24.77 55.93
C GLU A 236 8.36 -25.32 54.74
N HIS A 237 7.92 -26.59 54.80
CA HIS A 237 7.05 -27.15 53.76
C HIS A 237 5.71 -26.40 53.65
N LYS A 238 5.05 -26.09 54.78
CA LYS A 238 3.80 -25.30 54.79
C LYS A 238 4.02 -23.89 54.23
N MET A 239 5.07 -23.21 54.67
CA MET A 239 5.41 -21.86 54.18
C MET A 239 5.67 -21.88 52.67
N SER A 240 6.45 -22.86 52.17
CA SER A 240 6.72 -23.00 50.73
C SER A 240 5.47 -23.34 49.92
N VAL A 241 4.51 -24.10 50.48
CA VAL A 241 3.20 -24.34 49.83
C VAL A 241 2.34 -23.07 49.80
N MET A 242 2.31 -22.29 50.89
CA MET A 242 1.62 -21.00 50.93
C MET A 242 2.22 -19.98 49.95
N GLU A 243 3.54 -19.86 49.91
CA GLU A 243 4.28 -19.01 48.97
C GLU A 243 3.97 -19.38 47.51
N LYS A 244 4.01 -20.68 47.15
CA LYS A 244 3.60 -21.17 45.82
C LYS A 244 2.15 -20.86 45.48
N HIS A 245 1.26 -20.78 46.47
CA HIS A 245 -0.13 -20.38 46.26
C HIS A 245 -0.29 -18.86 46.07
N LEU A 246 0.45 -18.04 46.83
CA LEU A 246 0.48 -16.58 46.68
C LEU A 246 1.05 -16.19 45.31
N ALA A 247 2.24 -16.68 44.95
CA ALA A 247 2.88 -16.41 43.66
C ALA A 247 2.00 -16.83 42.46
N ARG A 248 1.18 -17.89 42.60
CA ARG A 248 0.19 -18.30 41.58
C ARG A 248 -1.00 -17.35 41.47
N VAL A 249 -1.41 -16.70 42.55
CA VAL A 249 -2.47 -15.68 42.54
C VAL A 249 -1.92 -14.36 41.99
N GLU A 250 -0.76 -13.92 42.46
CA GLU A 250 -0.06 -12.73 41.98
C GLU A 250 0.24 -12.82 40.49
N GLY A 251 0.84 -13.93 40.03
CA GLY A 251 1.11 -14.18 38.61
C GLY A 251 -0.15 -14.19 37.75
N ARG A 252 -1.31 -14.63 38.28
CA ARG A 252 -2.61 -14.54 37.58
C ARG A 252 -3.10 -13.09 37.49
N VAL A 253 -2.97 -12.30 38.56
CA VAL A 253 -3.38 -10.89 38.55
C VAL A 253 -2.51 -10.08 37.59
N LEU A 254 -1.19 -10.30 37.60
CA LEU A 254 -0.24 -9.67 36.68
C LEU A 254 -0.50 -10.09 35.23
N ALA A 255 -0.72 -11.38 34.96
CA ALA A 255 -1.07 -11.85 33.63
C ALA A 255 -2.37 -11.19 33.12
N ASN A 256 -3.45 -11.20 33.92
CA ASN A 256 -4.72 -10.55 33.56
C ASN A 256 -4.55 -9.04 33.30
N MET A 257 -3.71 -8.35 34.07
CA MET A 257 -3.45 -6.91 33.91
C MET A 257 -2.67 -6.61 32.62
N LEU A 258 -1.64 -7.40 32.30
CA LEU A 258 -0.89 -7.29 31.04
C LEU A 258 -1.74 -7.68 29.82
N ASP A 259 -2.60 -8.68 29.96
CA ASP A 259 -3.60 -9.07 28.96
C ASP A 259 -4.62 -7.95 28.68
N PHE A 260 -5.03 -7.21 29.71
CA PHE A 260 -5.91 -6.04 29.56
C PHE A 260 -5.18 -4.88 28.88
N LEU A 261 -3.99 -4.50 29.39
CA LEU A 261 -3.19 -3.40 28.85
C LEU A 261 -2.77 -3.64 27.39
N SER A 262 -2.46 -4.88 27.00
CA SER A 262 -2.14 -5.21 25.61
C SER A 262 -3.36 -5.10 24.68
N LYS A 263 -4.56 -5.47 25.13
CA LYS A 263 -5.81 -5.31 24.38
C LYS A 263 -6.18 -3.85 24.19
N GLU A 264 -6.07 -3.03 25.24
CA GLU A 264 -6.30 -1.58 25.14
C GLU A 264 -5.22 -0.87 24.30
N LEU A 265 -3.96 -1.34 24.32
CA LEU A 265 -2.90 -0.84 23.43
C LEU A 265 -3.23 -1.13 21.95
N ILE A 266 -3.62 -2.37 21.62
CA ILE A 266 -4.04 -2.76 20.25
C ILE A 266 -5.26 -1.93 19.84
N ARG A 267 -6.26 -1.81 20.71
CA ARG A 267 -7.46 -0.99 20.49
C ARG A 267 -7.09 0.46 20.16
N LEU A 268 -6.22 1.09 20.93
CA LEU A 268 -5.76 2.47 20.68
C LEU A 268 -4.96 2.61 19.38
N GLN A 269 -4.26 1.56 18.93
CA GLN A 269 -3.63 1.55 17.60
C GLN A 269 -4.68 1.45 16.48
N ASP A 270 -5.69 0.61 16.65
CA ASP A 270 -6.75 0.42 15.64
C ASP A 270 -7.71 1.62 15.58
N GLU A 271 -8.05 2.25 16.70
CA GLU A 271 -8.79 3.52 16.73
C GLU A 271 -8.02 4.63 15.98
N ARG A 272 -6.69 4.71 16.13
CA ARG A 272 -5.83 5.63 15.34
C ARG A 272 -5.81 5.30 13.85
N ARG A 273 -5.74 4.00 13.49
CA ARG A 273 -5.81 3.54 12.08
C ARG A 273 -7.15 3.89 11.45
N ILE A 274 -8.26 3.59 12.14
CA ILE A 274 -9.63 3.90 11.70
C ILE A 274 -9.81 5.41 11.54
N HIS A 275 -9.31 6.22 12.47
CA HIS A 275 -9.34 7.68 12.34
C HIS A 275 -8.55 8.18 11.12
N ALA A 276 -7.35 7.64 10.86
CA ALA A 276 -6.57 7.97 9.67
C ALA A 276 -7.30 7.58 8.37
N PHE A 277 -7.93 6.39 8.31
CA PHE A 277 -8.76 5.98 7.17
C PHE A 277 -9.99 6.87 7.00
N ALA A 278 -10.65 7.29 8.08
CA ALA A 278 -11.77 8.23 8.02
C ALA A 278 -11.35 9.59 7.45
N MET A 279 -10.21 10.15 7.88
CA MET A 279 -9.67 11.40 7.35
C MET A 279 -9.30 11.30 5.86
N LEU A 280 -8.75 10.17 5.42
CA LEU A 280 -8.48 9.92 3.99
C LEU A 280 -9.77 9.76 3.18
N ALA A 281 -10.78 9.05 3.71
CA ALA A 281 -12.08 8.88 3.07
C ALA A 281 -12.85 10.21 2.97
N GLU A 282 -12.82 11.05 4.01
CA GLU A 282 -13.34 12.42 3.95
C GLU A 282 -12.62 13.26 2.89
N ARG A 283 -11.28 13.20 2.81
CA ARG A 283 -10.53 13.92 1.78
C ARG A 283 -10.94 13.46 0.38
N GLN A 284 -11.03 12.15 0.14
CA GLN A 284 -11.51 11.59 -1.13
C GLN A 284 -12.97 11.93 -1.43
N ARG A 285 -13.82 12.11 -0.41
CA ARG A 285 -15.19 12.59 -0.56
C ARG A 285 -15.20 14.07 -0.98
N ARG A 286 -14.51 14.95 -0.26
CA ARG A 286 -14.40 16.38 -0.58
C ARG A 286 -13.81 16.62 -1.97
N MET A 287 -12.82 15.84 -2.40
CA MET A 287 -12.29 15.88 -3.78
C MET A 287 -13.37 15.56 -4.81
N ARG A 288 -14.12 14.47 -4.63
CA ARG A 288 -15.21 14.09 -5.56
C ARG A 288 -16.36 15.09 -5.54
N GLU A 289 -16.71 15.67 -4.40
CA GLU A 289 -17.71 16.73 -4.29
C GLU A 289 -17.24 18.03 -5.00
N ALA A 290 -15.94 18.33 -4.97
CA ALA A 290 -15.35 19.43 -5.74
C ALA A 290 -15.31 19.15 -7.26
N GLU A 291 -14.96 17.93 -7.67
CA GLU A 291 -14.98 17.50 -9.07
C GLU A 291 -16.41 17.49 -9.64
N GLU A 292 -17.38 16.97 -8.90
CA GLU A 292 -18.80 16.98 -9.29
C GLU A 292 -19.37 18.40 -9.34
N SER A 293 -19.09 19.25 -8.34
CA SER A 293 -19.58 20.64 -8.37
C SER A 293 -18.92 21.45 -9.50
N GLY A 294 -17.65 21.19 -9.84
CA GLY A 294 -17.01 21.72 -11.04
C GLY A 294 -17.72 21.29 -12.32
N ARG A 295 -18.04 20.00 -12.48
CA ARG A 295 -18.82 19.50 -13.64
C ARG A 295 -20.21 20.12 -13.71
N ARG A 296 -20.94 20.18 -12.58
CA ARG A 296 -22.28 20.80 -12.50
C ARG A 296 -22.25 22.28 -12.88
N GLN A 297 -21.22 23.04 -12.48
CA GLN A 297 -21.06 24.43 -12.91
C GLN A 297 -20.83 24.57 -14.43
N VAL A 298 -20.08 23.64 -15.05
CA VAL A 298 -19.89 23.63 -16.51
C VAL A 298 -21.18 23.25 -17.24
N GLU A 299 -21.91 22.24 -16.76
CA GLU A 299 -23.23 21.88 -17.30
C GLU A 299 -24.25 23.01 -17.14
N GLU A 300 -24.28 23.71 -16.00
CA GLU A 300 -25.16 24.86 -15.80
C GLU A 300 -24.82 26.03 -16.73
N ARG A 301 -23.54 26.34 -16.95
CA ARG A 301 -23.15 27.38 -17.93
C ARG A 301 -23.63 26.99 -19.32
N ARG A 302 -23.36 25.75 -19.74
CA ARG A 302 -23.78 25.23 -21.04
C ARG A 302 -25.30 25.28 -21.22
N ARG A 303 -26.08 24.94 -20.20
CA ARG A 303 -27.56 25.07 -20.25
C ARG A 303 -28.00 26.53 -20.37
N ARG A 304 -27.35 27.48 -19.68
CA ARG A 304 -27.65 28.92 -19.82
C ARG A 304 -27.30 29.44 -21.22
N GLU A 305 -26.18 28.98 -21.80
CA GLU A 305 -25.79 29.27 -23.18
C GLU A 305 -26.82 28.69 -24.18
N GLU A 306 -27.24 27.44 -23.99
CA GLU A 306 -28.28 26.77 -24.78
C GLU A 306 -29.66 27.46 -24.63
N ASP A 307 -30.05 27.89 -23.43
CA ASP A 307 -31.27 28.67 -23.14
C ASP A 307 -31.23 30.06 -23.78
N GLU A 308 -30.07 30.72 -23.81
CA GLU A 308 -29.90 32.03 -24.46
C GLU A 308 -29.93 31.91 -25.99
N ILE A 309 -29.30 30.88 -26.56
CA ILE A 309 -29.40 30.55 -27.99
C ILE A 309 -30.86 30.25 -28.35
N PHE A 310 -31.56 29.41 -27.57
CA PHE A 310 -32.97 29.10 -27.79
C PHE A 310 -33.84 30.36 -27.73
N ARG A 311 -33.63 31.23 -26.74
CA ARG A 311 -34.33 32.51 -26.60
C ARG A 311 -34.07 33.46 -27.78
N GLN A 312 -32.86 33.45 -28.34
CA GLN A 312 -32.54 34.20 -29.56
C GLN A 312 -33.24 33.60 -30.79
N VAL A 313 -33.22 32.28 -30.98
CA VAL A 313 -33.91 31.60 -32.09
C VAL A 313 -35.43 31.84 -32.03
N VAL A 314 -36.05 31.70 -30.86
CA VAL A 314 -37.47 32.04 -30.66
C VAL A 314 -37.74 33.51 -30.97
N LYS A 315 -36.87 34.45 -30.56
CA LYS A 315 -37.01 35.88 -30.89
C LYS A 315 -36.84 36.17 -32.39
N VAL A 316 -36.02 35.41 -33.10
CA VAL A 316 -35.91 35.49 -34.57
C VAL A 316 -37.19 34.96 -35.22
N HIS A 317 -37.67 33.78 -34.83
CA HIS A 317 -38.92 33.22 -35.36
C HIS A 317 -40.13 34.10 -35.08
N GLN A 318 -40.23 34.68 -33.87
CA GLN A 318 -41.24 35.67 -33.51
C GLN A 318 -41.19 36.83 -34.52
N LYS A 319 -40.02 37.47 -34.70
CA LYS A 319 -39.84 38.54 -35.69
C LYS A 319 -40.14 38.14 -37.13
N THR A 320 -39.85 36.90 -37.54
CA THR A 320 -40.17 36.40 -38.88
C THR A 320 -41.68 36.24 -39.06
N VAL A 321 -42.40 35.77 -38.05
CA VAL A 321 -43.87 35.71 -38.04
C VAL A 321 -44.47 37.12 -38.01
N ASP A 322 -43.96 38.00 -37.13
CA ASP A 322 -44.41 39.39 -37.02
C ASP A 322 -44.24 40.13 -38.36
N SER A 323 -43.06 40.03 -39.00
CA SER A 323 -42.76 40.62 -40.31
C SER A 323 -43.60 40.02 -41.44
N TYR A 324 -43.86 38.71 -41.44
CA TYR A 324 -44.72 38.07 -42.45
C TYR A 324 -46.19 38.50 -42.29
N LEU A 325 -46.66 38.68 -41.06
CA LEU A 325 -47.98 39.22 -40.78
C LEU A 325 -48.08 40.71 -41.16
N GLU A 326 -47.02 41.50 -40.89
CA GLU A 326 -46.91 42.89 -41.32
C GLU A 326 -46.94 42.99 -42.86
N ASP A 327 -46.17 42.18 -43.58
CA ASP A 327 -46.19 42.10 -45.04
C ASP A 327 -47.60 41.75 -45.56
N VAL A 328 -48.28 40.74 -45.00
CA VAL A 328 -49.64 40.35 -45.41
C VAL A 328 -50.67 41.45 -45.12
N ILE A 329 -50.56 42.14 -43.99
CA ILE A 329 -51.41 43.29 -43.65
C ILE A 329 -51.15 44.46 -44.61
N LEU A 330 -49.89 44.79 -44.89
CA LEU A 330 -49.52 45.87 -45.82
C LEU A 330 -49.99 45.57 -47.25
N ASN A 331 -49.76 44.36 -47.77
CA ASN A 331 -50.23 43.98 -49.11
C ASN A 331 -51.77 44.02 -49.23
N SER A 332 -52.51 43.61 -48.19
CA SER A 332 -53.98 43.69 -48.19
C SER A 332 -54.50 45.12 -48.03
N MET A 333 -53.83 45.96 -47.23
CA MET A 333 -54.10 47.38 -47.12
C MET A 333 -53.81 48.13 -48.44
N GLU A 334 -52.70 47.82 -49.11
CA GLU A 334 -52.35 48.38 -50.42
C GLU A 334 -53.35 47.94 -51.50
N SER A 335 -53.72 46.66 -51.55
CA SER A 335 -54.75 46.17 -52.49
C SER A 335 -56.12 46.84 -52.27
N THR A 336 -56.51 47.12 -51.03
CA THR A 336 -57.79 47.80 -50.75
C THR A 336 -57.71 49.31 -50.97
N ALA A 337 -56.55 49.94 -50.77
CA ALA A 337 -56.29 51.32 -51.13
C ALA A 337 -56.21 51.52 -52.66
N GLU A 338 -55.65 50.56 -53.41
CA GLU A 338 -55.71 50.54 -54.87
C GLU A 338 -57.16 50.40 -55.37
N GLU A 339 -57.98 49.54 -54.74
CA GLU A 339 -59.38 49.37 -55.14
C GLU A 339 -60.21 50.65 -54.85
N GLN A 340 -60.06 51.25 -53.66
CA GLN A 340 -60.71 52.52 -53.32
C GLN A 340 -60.25 53.68 -54.21
N SER A 341 -58.95 53.83 -54.46
CA SER A 341 -58.44 54.90 -55.33
C SER A 341 -58.83 54.68 -56.79
N ARG A 342 -58.96 53.43 -57.27
CA ARG A 342 -59.55 53.14 -58.59
C ARG A 342 -61.03 53.51 -58.65
N GLU A 343 -61.81 53.26 -57.60
CA GLU A 343 -63.20 53.75 -57.51
C GLU A 343 -63.28 55.28 -57.54
N GLU A 344 -62.47 55.99 -56.76
CA GLU A 344 -62.46 57.45 -56.74
C GLU A 344 -62.00 58.04 -58.09
N ILE A 345 -60.97 57.47 -58.71
CA ILE A 345 -60.52 57.85 -60.06
C ILE A 345 -61.61 57.59 -61.10
N GLN A 346 -62.37 56.49 -61.00
CA GLN A 346 -63.49 56.22 -61.89
C GLN A 346 -64.65 57.21 -61.69
N ARG A 347 -65.01 57.54 -60.44
CA ARG A 347 -66.02 58.57 -60.13
C ARG A 347 -65.60 59.94 -60.68
N MET A 348 -64.37 60.36 -60.40
CA MET A 348 -63.76 61.59 -60.91
C MET A 348 -63.71 61.62 -62.45
N ALA A 349 -63.37 60.49 -63.10
CA ALA A 349 -63.37 60.38 -64.55
C ALA A 349 -64.79 60.46 -65.15
N VAL A 350 -65.80 59.88 -64.49
CA VAL A 350 -67.21 60.04 -64.89
C VAL A 350 -67.68 61.49 -64.70
N GLU A 351 -67.31 62.15 -63.61
CA GLU A 351 -67.62 63.57 -63.38
C GLU A 351 -66.95 64.47 -64.44
N ILE A 352 -65.66 64.30 -64.72
CA ILE A 352 -64.95 65.03 -65.78
C ILE A 352 -65.56 64.75 -67.16
N ASN A 353 -65.93 63.50 -67.45
CA ASN A 353 -66.57 63.13 -68.72
C ASN A 353 -67.97 63.75 -68.86
N ASN A 354 -68.75 63.79 -67.77
CA ASN A 354 -70.04 64.49 -67.74
C ASN A 354 -69.87 66.00 -67.92
N ILE A 355 -68.87 66.63 -67.28
CA ILE A 355 -68.51 68.03 -67.52
C ILE A 355 -68.11 68.24 -68.98
N SER A 356 -67.37 67.30 -69.58
CA SER A 356 -66.99 67.39 -71.01
C SER A 356 -68.21 67.31 -71.93
N TYR A 357 -69.16 66.41 -71.68
CA TYR A 357 -70.42 66.37 -72.43
C TYR A 357 -71.30 67.60 -72.18
N GLU A 358 -71.31 68.16 -70.97
CA GLU A 358 -71.98 69.44 -70.69
C GLU A 358 -71.30 70.61 -71.41
N MET A 359 -69.98 70.62 -71.56
CA MET A 359 -69.25 71.61 -72.34
C MET A 359 -69.49 71.43 -73.85
N GLU A 360 -69.55 70.21 -74.35
CA GLU A 360 -69.82 69.90 -75.76
C GLU A 360 -71.26 70.25 -76.16
N THR A 361 -72.25 69.88 -75.35
CA THR A 361 -73.67 70.21 -75.59
C THR A 361 -74.00 71.70 -75.44
N ARG A 362 -73.13 72.49 -74.80
CA ARG A 362 -73.27 73.97 -74.67
C ARG A 362 -72.48 74.75 -75.73
N GLN A 363 -71.70 74.08 -76.60
CA GLN A 363 -70.82 74.76 -77.55
C GLN A 363 -71.56 75.43 -78.72
N SER A 364 -70.87 76.41 -79.31
CA SER A 364 -71.21 77.01 -80.60
C SER A 364 -69.97 76.99 -81.50
N ASN A 365 -70.16 77.05 -82.82
CA ASN A 365 -69.08 76.85 -83.81
C ASN A 365 -67.86 77.77 -83.61
N LEU A 366 -68.03 78.95 -82.99
CA LEU A 366 -66.95 79.88 -82.73
C LEU A 366 -66.01 79.39 -81.61
N GLN A 367 -66.54 78.66 -80.62
CA GLN A 367 -65.77 78.13 -79.48
C GLN A 367 -65.00 76.87 -79.85
N SER A 368 -65.53 76.02 -80.74
CA SER A 368 -64.76 74.90 -81.27
C SER A 368 -63.62 75.35 -82.19
N GLU A 369 -63.77 76.48 -82.90
CA GLU A 369 -62.69 77.10 -83.69
C GLU A 369 -61.57 77.65 -82.78
N GLU A 370 -61.92 78.29 -81.65
CA GLU A 370 -60.98 78.76 -80.62
C GLU A 370 -60.23 77.60 -79.95
N ILE A 371 -60.93 76.52 -79.56
CA ILE A 371 -60.31 75.29 -79.01
C ILE A 371 -59.37 74.64 -80.03
N VAL A 372 -59.73 74.60 -81.32
CA VAL A 372 -58.83 74.09 -82.37
C VAL A 372 -57.58 74.97 -82.51
N ALA A 373 -57.70 76.29 -82.41
CA ALA A 373 -56.54 77.19 -82.42
C ALA A 373 -55.62 76.96 -81.22
N GLU A 374 -56.16 76.80 -80.00
CA GLU A 374 -55.38 76.45 -78.82
C GLU A 374 -54.70 75.08 -78.95
N LEU A 375 -55.40 74.07 -79.47
CA LEU A 375 -54.88 72.71 -79.62
C LEU A 375 -53.77 72.64 -80.71
N VAL A 376 -53.89 73.44 -81.76
CA VAL A 376 -52.81 73.66 -82.74
C VAL A 376 -51.59 74.32 -82.10
N TYR A 377 -51.80 75.37 -81.29
CA TYR A 377 -50.70 76.13 -80.69
C TYR A 377 -49.98 75.39 -79.54
N SER A 378 -50.73 74.65 -78.72
CA SER A 378 -50.24 73.99 -77.49
C SER A 378 -49.74 72.55 -77.71
N PHE A 379 -50.36 71.77 -78.61
CA PHE A 379 -49.98 70.37 -78.85
C PHE A 379 -49.26 70.19 -80.20
N LEU A 380 -49.87 70.59 -81.31
CA LEU A 380 -49.32 70.27 -82.65
C LEU A 380 -48.00 71.01 -82.94
N ILE A 381 -47.92 72.32 -82.72
CA ILE A 381 -46.68 73.08 -82.96
C ILE A 381 -45.53 72.58 -82.07
N PRO A 382 -45.71 72.33 -80.75
CA PRO A 382 -44.64 71.79 -79.90
C PRO A 382 -44.24 70.35 -80.22
N GLU A 383 -45.16 69.43 -80.56
CA GLU A 383 -44.76 68.07 -80.96
C GLU A 383 -44.05 68.04 -82.30
N VAL A 384 -44.47 68.83 -83.31
CA VAL A 384 -43.72 68.94 -84.58
C VAL A 384 -42.31 69.53 -84.34
N ARG A 385 -42.16 70.46 -83.39
CA ARG A 385 -40.83 70.93 -82.93
C ARG A 385 -40.03 69.81 -82.26
N LYS A 386 -40.61 69.02 -81.36
CA LYS A 386 -39.93 67.85 -80.74
C LYS A 386 -39.56 66.80 -81.78
N MET A 387 -40.42 66.51 -82.76
CA MET A 387 -40.15 65.57 -83.86
C MET A 387 -39.00 66.05 -84.74
N THR A 388 -38.99 67.31 -85.19
CA THR A 388 -37.89 67.85 -86.00
C THR A 388 -36.57 67.94 -85.22
N ILE A 389 -36.60 68.14 -83.89
CA ILE A 389 -35.41 68.02 -83.03
C ILE A 389 -34.92 66.56 -82.97
N LYS A 390 -35.82 65.58 -82.70
CA LYS A 390 -35.50 64.14 -82.71
C LYS A 390 -34.91 63.71 -84.07
N GLU A 391 -35.43 64.23 -85.17
CA GLU A 391 -34.96 63.88 -86.51
C GLU A 391 -33.58 64.50 -86.82
N LYS A 392 -33.31 65.73 -86.38
CA LYS A 392 -31.96 66.33 -86.43
C LYS A 392 -30.94 65.54 -85.60
N VAL A 393 -31.33 65.10 -84.40
CA VAL A 393 -30.48 64.25 -83.54
C VAL A 393 -30.20 62.90 -84.23
N ARG A 394 -31.21 62.25 -84.81
CA ARG A 394 -31.04 61.03 -85.63
C ARG A 394 -30.10 61.25 -86.82
N GLN A 395 -30.20 62.37 -87.52
CA GLN A 395 -29.30 62.68 -88.66
C GLN A 395 -27.85 62.92 -88.21
N ALA A 396 -27.62 63.56 -87.06
CA ALA A 396 -26.30 63.68 -86.47
C ALA A 396 -25.76 62.30 -86.05
N GLN A 397 -26.57 61.51 -85.32
CA GLN A 397 -26.22 60.15 -84.91
C GLN A 397 -25.92 59.23 -86.09
N ARG A 398 -26.65 59.33 -87.22
CA ARG A 398 -26.36 58.58 -88.45
C ARG A 398 -24.94 58.79 -88.98
N LYS A 399 -24.35 59.98 -88.83
CA LYS A 399 -22.94 60.23 -89.20
C LYS A 399 -21.99 59.44 -88.31
N HIS A 400 -22.20 59.47 -87.00
CA HIS A 400 -21.38 58.72 -86.04
C HIS A 400 -21.57 57.20 -86.17
N ILE A 401 -22.80 56.73 -86.43
CA ILE A 401 -23.11 55.32 -86.70
C ILE A 401 -22.44 54.85 -87.99
N HIS A 402 -22.45 55.65 -89.07
CA HIS A 402 -21.78 55.28 -90.31
C HIS A 402 -20.25 55.27 -90.17
N ALA A 403 -19.66 56.22 -89.42
CA ALA A 403 -18.24 56.19 -89.09
C ALA A 403 -17.88 54.95 -88.23
N ALA A 404 -18.69 54.62 -87.23
CA ALA A 404 -18.51 53.40 -86.43
C ALA A 404 -18.63 52.13 -87.30
N HIS A 405 -19.59 52.09 -88.23
CA HIS A 405 -19.75 50.98 -89.18
C HIS A 405 -18.55 50.85 -90.13
N GLN A 406 -17.96 51.95 -90.60
CA GLN A 406 -16.73 51.93 -91.39
C GLN A 406 -15.53 51.39 -90.59
N ILE A 407 -15.38 51.81 -89.32
CA ILE A 407 -14.32 51.32 -88.43
C ILE A 407 -14.48 49.83 -88.09
N ILE A 408 -15.72 49.37 -87.86
CA ILE A 408 -16.01 47.96 -87.52
C ILE A 408 -15.86 47.05 -88.75
N HIS A 409 -16.38 47.46 -89.92
CA HIS A 409 -16.47 46.58 -91.09
C HIS A 409 -15.35 46.73 -92.12
N GLY A 410 -14.66 47.86 -92.23
CA GLY A 410 -13.51 48.00 -93.15
C GLY A 410 -12.35 47.04 -92.82
N ASN A 411 -12.20 46.71 -91.54
CA ASN A 411 -11.27 45.66 -91.08
C ASN A 411 -11.81 44.24 -91.35
N THR A 412 -13.11 44.06 -91.60
CA THR A 412 -13.68 42.73 -91.97
C THR A 412 -13.60 42.47 -93.47
N GLU A 413 -13.78 43.48 -94.33
CA GLU A 413 -13.63 43.33 -95.79
C GLU A 413 -12.18 42.95 -96.15
N THR A 414 -11.20 43.66 -95.57
CA THR A 414 -9.77 43.35 -95.74
C THR A 414 -9.37 41.99 -95.14
N ALA A 415 -9.99 41.55 -94.04
CA ALA A 415 -9.78 40.20 -93.49
C ALA A 415 -10.42 39.09 -94.36
N ILE A 416 -11.55 39.37 -95.02
CA ILE A 416 -12.20 38.45 -95.95
C ILE A 416 -11.36 38.26 -97.21
N GLU A 417 -10.76 39.32 -97.76
CA GLU A 417 -9.81 39.20 -98.88
C GLU A 417 -8.58 38.34 -98.52
N GLN A 418 -8.06 38.47 -97.29
CA GLN A 418 -6.94 37.65 -96.81
C GLN A 418 -7.27 36.17 -96.58
N LEU A 419 -8.55 35.81 -96.43
CA LEU A 419 -8.99 34.42 -96.24
C LEU A 419 -9.10 33.61 -97.54
N PHE A 420 -8.96 34.24 -98.71
CA PHE A 420 -9.10 33.59 -100.03
C PHE A 420 -7.80 33.44 -100.84
N SER A 421 -6.62 33.54 -100.22
CA SER A 421 -5.32 33.23 -100.86
C SER A 421 -4.49 32.17 -100.09
N PRO A 422 -3.90 31.16 -100.77
CA PRO A 422 -3.19 30.06 -100.10
C PRO A 422 -1.69 30.34 -99.91
N GLY A 423 -1.21 30.51 -98.67
CA GLY A 423 0.24 30.76 -98.43
C GLY A 423 0.74 30.86 -96.97
N PHE A 424 0.91 29.72 -96.30
CA PHE A 424 1.95 29.40 -95.29
C PHE A 424 2.44 30.45 -94.22
N GLN A 425 2.09 30.16 -92.95
CA GLN A 425 2.97 30.05 -91.76
C GLN A 425 3.59 31.26 -90.98
N GLN A 426 3.18 31.32 -89.70
CA GLN A 426 3.97 31.44 -88.44
C GLN A 426 4.44 32.79 -87.85
N ALA A 427 4.43 32.82 -86.49
CA ALA A 427 5.13 33.71 -85.54
C ALA A 427 4.65 35.20 -85.45
N THR A 428 4.62 35.90 -84.29
CA THR A 428 4.84 35.58 -82.85
C THR A 428 4.24 36.70 -81.96
N SER A 429 4.16 36.48 -80.62
CA SER A 429 4.07 37.49 -79.52
C SER A 429 3.05 38.66 -79.64
N VAL A 430 1.93 38.70 -78.91
CA VAL A 430 1.83 38.98 -77.45
C VAL A 430 2.50 40.29 -77.02
N ASP A 431 1.72 41.37 -76.82
CA ASP A 431 1.31 41.83 -75.46
C ASP A 431 0.28 43.01 -75.51
N ILE A 432 -0.41 43.30 -74.39
CA ILE A 432 -1.41 44.40 -74.28
C ILE A 432 -1.22 45.22 -72.99
N PRO A 433 -1.01 46.55 -73.06
CA PRO A 433 -1.08 47.45 -71.90
C PRO A 433 -2.44 48.17 -71.78
N GLN A 434 -2.92 48.39 -70.55
CA GLN A 434 -4.03 49.31 -70.24
C GLN A 434 -3.64 50.36 -69.19
N ILE A 435 -3.94 51.63 -69.50
CA ILE A 435 -3.88 52.82 -68.63
C ILE A 435 -4.99 53.77 -69.13
N GLY A 436 -5.81 54.47 -68.34
CA GLY A 436 -5.99 54.49 -66.88
C GLY A 436 -6.40 55.89 -66.37
N LEU A 437 -7.35 55.96 -65.39
CA LEU A 437 -7.77 57.17 -64.62
C LEU A 437 -8.44 58.29 -65.45
N LEU A 438 -9.16 59.31 -64.91
CA LEU A 438 -9.56 59.81 -63.57
C LEU A 438 -11.10 60.12 -63.62
N SER A 439 -11.88 60.66 -62.67
CA SER A 439 -11.78 61.33 -61.34
C SER A 439 -13.10 61.02 -60.53
N VAL A 440 -13.71 61.71 -59.54
CA VAL A 440 -13.73 63.08 -58.94
C VAL A 440 -14.06 62.97 -57.41
N THR A 441 -14.15 64.09 -56.68
CA THR A 441 -14.37 64.28 -55.22
C THR A 441 -15.78 64.89 -54.93
N PRO A 442 -16.19 65.32 -53.69
CA PRO A 442 -15.62 65.23 -52.30
C PRO A 442 -16.60 64.46 -51.33
N THR A 443 -16.83 64.65 -50.00
CA THR A 443 -16.51 65.67 -48.94
C THR A 443 -16.73 65.10 -47.51
N GLY A 444 -16.24 65.76 -46.44
CA GLY A 444 -16.54 65.51 -45.00
C GLY A 444 -15.45 64.68 -44.26
N GLN A 445 -14.74 65.18 -43.24
CA GLN A 445 -15.13 65.47 -41.83
C GLN A 445 -15.47 64.20 -41.01
N ASP A 446 -14.90 63.93 -39.81
CA ASP A 446 -14.15 64.79 -38.87
C ASP A 446 -12.90 64.12 -38.21
N ILE A 447 -12.20 64.86 -37.35
CA ILE A 447 -10.93 64.48 -36.68
C ILE A 447 -11.13 64.33 -35.16
N ALA A 448 -10.48 63.32 -34.54
CA ALA A 448 -10.24 63.26 -33.09
C ALA A 448 -8.77 62.96 -32.77
N LYS A 449 -8.24 63.51 -31.66
CA LYS A 449 -6.84 63.37 -31.23
C LYS A 449 -6.72 63.28 -29.70
N GLN A 450 -5.83 62.38 -29.27
CA GLN A 450 -4.97 62.46 -28.06
C GLN A 450 -5.62 62.66 -26.67
N GLN A 451 -5.22 61.81 -25.70
CA GLN A 451 -4.40 62.24 -24.56
C GLN A 451 -3.84 61.05 -23.76
N GLU A 452 -2.70 61.27 -23.08
CA GLU A 452 -2.10 60.35 -22.10
C GLU A 452 -2.48 60.77 -20.67
N ILE A 453 -2.46 59.84 -19.70
CA ILE A 453 -2.30 60.09 -18.25
C ILE A 453 -1.78 58.81 -17.54
N LYS A 454 -1.12 58.99 -16.39
CA LYS A 454 -0.41 57.99 -15.54
C LYS A 454 -0.53 58.44 -14.06
N PRO A 455 -0.12 57.63 -13.05
CA PRO A 455 -0.49 56.26 -12.68
C PRO A 455 -1.38 56.32 -11.38
N PRO A 456 -1.35 55.41 -10.38
CA PRO A 456 -0.19 55.16 -9.48
C PRO A 456 0.03 53.68 -9.07
N ASP A 457 0.97 53.45 -8.14
CA ASP A 457 1.58 52.15 -7.81
C ASP A 457 0.87 51.29 -6.75
N SER A 458 1.27 50.01 -6.67
CA SER A 458 1.23 49.20 -5.44
C SER A 458 2.32 48.13 -5.49
N GLN A 459 3.02 47.92 -4.36
CA GLN A 459 4.22 47.10 -4.27
C GLN A 459 3.91 45.63 -3.95
N SER A 460 4.74 44.70 -4.44
CA SER A 460 4.93 43.39 -3.79
C SER A 460 6.39 42.97 -3.91
N GLN A 461 6.99 42.61 -2.77
CA GLN A 461 8.40 42.21 -2.67
C GLN A 461 8.52 40.70 -2.86
N GLN A 462 9.52 40.25 -3.62
CA GLN A 462 9.90 38.83 -3.70
C GLN A 462 11.11 38.58 -2.81
N ASP A 463 10.87 38.27 -1.54
CA ASP A 463 11.93 37.83 -0.62
C ASP A 463 12.28 36.34 -0.82
N LYS A 464 13.56 36.02 -0.62
CA LYS A 464 14.10 34.66 -0.71
C LYS A 464 14.21 34.07 0.68
N MET A 465 13.58 32.93 0.97
CA MET A 465 13.94 32.10 2.12
C MET A 465 13.84 30.59 1.82
N TYR A 466 14.98 29.93 1.99
CA TYR A 466 15.21 28.53 2.42
C TYR A 466 14.18 27.42 2.08
N GLU A 467 14.61 26.53 1.20
CA GLU A 467 14.26 25.10 1.20
C GLU A 467 14.98 24.39 2.35
N ASP A 468 14.26 23.97 3.39
CA ASP A 468 14.77 23.05 4.43
C ASP A 468 14.12 21.67 4.25
N SER A 469 14.88 20.74 3.66
CA SER A 469 14.46 19.34 3.45
C SER A 469 14.92 18.44 4.61
N PRO A 470 14.02 17.89 5.45
CA PRO A 470 14.42 16.95 6.49
C PRO A 470 14.75 15.58 5.88
N CYS A 471 16.01 15.14 6.04
CA CYS A 471 16.46 13.84 5.58
C CYS A 471 15.74 12.71 6.32
N ILE A 472 14.99 11.87 5.59
CA ILE A 472 14.47 10.59 6.10
C ILE A 472 15.39 9.47 5.63
N GLU A 473 16.15 8.91 6.57
CA GLU A 473 17.12 7.85 6.33
C GLU A 473 16.41 6.53 6.02
N SER A 474 16.55 6.04 4.79
CA SER A 474 15.83 4.85 4.30
C SER A 474 16.57 3.56 4.65
N ALA A 475 16.29 3.03 5.86
CA ALA A 475 16.81 1.75 6.32
C ALA A 475 16.36 0.59 5.41
N ARG A 476 17.26 0.13 4.53
CA ARG A 476 17.09 -1.14 3.80
C ARG A 476 17.10 -2.33 4.78
N PRO A 477 16.19 -3.31 4.63
CA PRO A 477 16.41 -4.62 5.22
C PRO A 477 17.59 -5.32 4.52
N PRO A 478 18.43 -6.09 5.24
CA PRO A 478 19.43 -6.94 4.61
C PRO A 478 18.78 -8.19 3.99
N GLU A 479 19.20 -8.54 2.78
CA GLU A 479 18.87 -9.82 2.14
C GLU A 479 19.83 -10.91 2.63
N GLN A 480 19.35 -11.90 3.41
CA GLN A 480 19.88 -13.28 3.51
C GLN A 480 19.08 -14.19 4.46
#